data_AF-A0AAD8LHK4-F1
#
_entry.id   AF-A0AAD8LHK4-F1
#
_cell.length_a   1.000
_cell.length_b   1.000
_cell.length_c   1.000
_cell.angle_alpha   90.00
_cell.angle_beta   90.00
_cell.angle_gamma   90.00
#
_symmetry.space_group_name_H-M   'P 1'
#
loop_
_entity.id
_entity.type
_entity.pdbx_description
1 polymer ?
#
loop_
_entity_poly.entity_id
_entity_poly.type
_entity_poly.pdbx_seq_one_letter_code
_entity_poly.pdbx_strand_id
1 'polypeptide(L)'
;MKIPVSPRFELFTVFIAGVSMLQPLHLNFQGCAHAVRRFGYGPENVGPLLGITYCFQELWCLIGVACTNVLSYVFGKHRYSIYILGTYSMILSVLTAFINIGVLALFGTSLGDSNMTLYYWTLSISGFFFGANDGAIRSISPTNNDVFSFGMAMGGTFLSIYLTIMTKVLTYMQVELGYWMLYYQINFVIALSFISGIMWNIVIIFEKFGPEPIRRGGSSNPSFGEAVGAAWPFMAMFSLSLGTAFTIYPSVTPFMMIPFNKCTPILRTCLCLDSVTSALNIFLSRKCGMKHKWTGQRAWYFLIMLLFIPYFLIIATFIRVLHYPDGILGKMIYQKPKVVFLLTCTHFFIARFTCHVGIGSLWGNVTETQFKSNEPGGNNVKTVMTLTGCLGIGSLVFFKFIAEGYIKSFRSATAAFDSGLPWPTEGYSDLRAFAYWVGCALKGGAVLFRNVWTTDIRTRILS
;
A
#
# COMPACT_ATOMS: atom_id res chain seq x y z
N MET A 1 -17.63 28.26 18.74
CA MET A 1 -17.26 27.63 20.03
C MET A 1 -16.45 26.38 19.68
N LYS A 2 -15.14 26.32 19.97
CA LYS A 2 -14.38 25.06 19.80
C LYS A 2 -14.80 24.15 20.95
N ILE A 3 -15.53 23.08 20.67
CA ILE A 3 -15.73 22.01 21.64
C ILE A 3 -14.53 21.07 21.42
N PRO A 4 -13.49 21.11 22.28
CA PRO A 4 -12.32 20.27 22.08
C PRO A 4 -12.77 18.82 22.18
N VAL A 5 -12.60 18.09 21.10
CA VAL A 5 -12.73 16.64 21.11
C VAL A 5 -11.54 16.08 21.88
N SER A 6 -11.75 14.99 22.62
CA SER A 6 -10.67 14.45 23.46
C SER A 6 -9.50 13.99 22.58
N PRO A 7 -8.22 14.21 22.97
CA PRO A 7 -7.06 13.73 22.21
C PRO A 7 -7.08 12.20 21.96
N ARG A 8 -7.77 11.46 22.83
CA ARG A 8 -7.98 10.01 22.67
C ARG A 8 -8.96 9.68 21.53
N PHE A 9 -9.93 10.56 21.26
CA PHE A 9 -10.89 10.39 20.18
C PHE A 9 -10.28 10.70 18.82
N GLU A 10 -9.46 11.76 18.68
CA GLU A 10 -8.70 11.98 17.43
C GLU A 10 -7.84 10.75 17.14
N LEU A 11 -7.13 10.24 18.15
CA LEU A 11 -6.27 9.08 17.99
C LEU A 11 -7.02 7.83 17.53
N PHE A 12 -8.16 7.55 18.15
CA PHE A 12 -9.02 6.42 17.79
C PHE A 12 -9.63 6.60 16.39
N THR A 13 -10.04 7.82 16.03
CA THR A 13 -10.56 8.13 14.70
C THR A 13 -9.52 7.91 13.62
N VAL A 14 -8.29 8.39 13.83
CA VAL A 14 -7.17 8.19 12.90
C VAL A 14 -6.83 6.71 12.75
N PHE A 15 -6.89 5.93 13.84
CA PHE A 15 -6.73 4.48 13.78
C PHE A 15 -7.82 3.83 12.91
N ILE A 16 -9.10 4.12 13.15
CA ILE A 16 -10.22 3.56 12.39
C ILE A 16 -10.16 3.98 10.92
N ALA A 17 -9.77 5.22 10.63
CA ALA A 17 -9.54 5.68 9.26
C ALA A 17 -8.44 4.89 8.55
N GLY A 18 -7.36 4.56 9.25
CA GLY A 18 -6.34 3.65 8.74
C GLY A 18 -6.89 2.26 8.44
N VAL A 19 -7.66 1.68 9.37
CA VAL A 19 -8.27 0.34 9.19
C VAL A 19 -9.21 0.30 7.99
N SER A 20 -9.97 1.37 7.75
CA SER A 20 -10.90 1.48 6.63
C SER A 20 -10.21 1.68 5.28
N MET A 21 -9.03 2.31 5.26
CA MET A 21 -8.41 2.82 4.04
C MET A 21 -8.09 1.74 3.00
N LEU A 22 -7.47 0.63 3.43
CA LEU A 22 -7.01 -0.44 2.53
C LEU A 22 -8.08 -1.51 2.26
N GLN A 23 -9.28 -1.38 2.82
CA GLN A 23 -10.33 -2.39 2.65
C GLN A 23 -10.81 -2.55 1.19
N PRO A 24 -10.95 -1.49 0.37
CA PRO A 24 -11.27 -1.65 -1.06
C PRO A 24 -10.18 -2.40 -1.83
N LEU A 25 -8.91 -2.24 -1.43
CA LEU A 25 -7.78 -2.96 -2.03
C LEU A 25 -7.82 -4.45 -1.65
N HIS A 26 -8.12 -4.75 -0.38
CA HIS A 26 -8.34 -6.10 0.11
C HIS A 26 -9.55 -6.77 -0.53
N LEU A 27 -10.61 -6.00 -0.80
CA LEU A 27 -11.79 -6.44 -1.52
C LEU A 27 -11.43 -6.91 -2.93
N ASN A 28 -10.55 -6.21 -3.63
CA ASN A 28 -10.08 -6.62 -4.94
C ASN A 28 -9.28 -7.94 -4.87
N PHE A 29 -8.34 -8.03 -3.92
CA PHE A 29 -7.49 -9.21 -3.76
C PHE A 29 -8.28 -10.50 -3.48
N GLN A 30 -9.30 -10.44 -2.63
CA GLN A 30 -10.16 -11.59 -2.31
C GLN A 30 -11.30 -11.75 -3.31
N GLY A 31 -11.87 -10.63 -3.75
CA GLY A 31 -13.07 -10.60 -4.57
C GLY A 31 -12.85 -11.11 -5.98
N CYS A 32 -11.65 -10.98 -6.56
CA CYS A 32 -11.40 -11.45 -7.93
C CYS A 32 -11.69 -12.95 -8.12
N ALA A 33 -11.31 -13.80 -7.17
CA ALA A 33 -11.57 -15.24 -7.26
C ALA A 33 -13.07 -15.58 -7.30
N HIS A 34 -13.89 -14.78 -6.63
CA HIS A 34 -15.33 -14.99 -6.52
C HIS A 34 -16.11 -14.25 -7.62
N ALA A 35 -15.62 -13.09 -8.03
CA ALA A 35 -16.15 -12.29 -9.12
C ALA A 35 -16.05 -13.03 -10.46
N VAL A 36 -14.90 -13.67 -10.77
CA VAL A 36 -14.71 -14.45 -12.01
C VAL A 36 -15.79 -15.52 -12.18
N ARG A 37 -16.08 -16.28 -11.12
CA ARG A 37 -17.13 -17.31 -11.15
C ARG A 37 -18.51 -16.71 -11.38
N ARG A 38 -18.79 -15.55 -10.77
CA ARG A 38 -20.07 -14.85 -10.90
C ARG A 38 -20.30 -14.29 -12.30
N PHE A 39 -19.24 -13.81 -12.94
CA PHE A 39 -19.28 -13.31 -14.32
C PHE A 39 -19.27 -14.44 -15.37
N GLY A 40 -19.16 -15.72 -14.95
CA GLY A 40 -19.26 -16.88 -15.85
C GLY A 40 -17.93 -17.34 -16.44
N TYR A 41 -16.80 -16.93 -15.87
CA TYR A 41 -15.46 -17.31 -16.32
C TYR A 41 -14.88 -18.47 -15.49
N GLY A 42 -14.00 -19.27 -16.12
CA GLY A 42 -13.30 -20.35 -15.44
C GLY A 42 -12.21 -19.85 -14.47
N PRO A 43 -11.81 -20.69 -13.49
CA PRO A 43 -10.85 -20.32 -12.43
C PRO A 43 -9.45 -19.91 -12.93
N GLU A 44 -9.07 -20.31 -14.15
CA GLU A 44 -7.84 -19.90 -14.83
C GLU A 44 -7.75 -18.38 -15.04
N ASN A 45 -8.90 -17.70 -15.10
CA ASN A 45 -9.01 -16.27 -15.35
C ASN A 45 -8.87 -15.40 -14.09
N VAL A 46 -8.78 -16.00 -12.90
CA VAL A 46 -8.64 -15.29 -11.62
C VAL A 46 -7.33 -14.51 -11.53
N GLY A 47 -6.22 -15.14 -11.92
CA GLY A 47 -4.90 -14.50 -11.88
C GLY A 47 -4.81 -13.27 -12.79
N PRO A 48 -5.16 -13.38 -14.09
CA PRO A 48 -5.19 -12.25 -15.01
C PRO A 48 -6.11 -11.10 -14.57
N LEU A 49 -7.35 -11.39 -14.15
CA LEU A 49 -8.27 -10.35 -13.66
C LEU A 49 -7.72 -9.65 -12.42
N LEU A 50 -7.21 -10.43 -11.45
CA LEU A 50 -6.61 -9.89 -10.23
C LEU A 50 -5.44 -8.98 -10.56
N GLY A 51 -4.51 -9.44 -11.40
CA GLY A 51 -3.32 -8.65 -11.78
C GLY A 51 -3.70 -7.31 -12.41
N ILE A 52 -4.60 -7.32 -13.40
CA ILE A 52 -5.03 -6.12 -14.11
C ILE A 52 -5.79 -5.16 -13.19
N THR A 53 -6.76 -5.66 -12.43
CA THR A 53 -7.59 -4.82 -11.53
C THR A 53 -6.76 -4.26 -10.37
N TYR A 54 -5.88 -5.07 -9.79
CA TYR A 54 -5.01 -4.66 -8.69
C TYR A 54 -3.97 -3.63 -9.13
N CYS A 55 -3.38 -3.77 -10.33
CA CYS A 55 -2.50 -2.75 -10.88
C CYS A 55 -3.24 -1.44 -11.19
N PHE A 56 -4.46 -1.53 -11.74
CA PHE A 56 -5.23 -0.35 -12.09
C PHE A 56 -5.73 0.42 -10.87
N GLN A 57 -6.18 -0.28 -9.82
CA GLN A 57 -6.61 0.34 -8.58
C GLN A 57 -5.47 1.07 -7.85
N GLU A 58 -4.26 0.51 -7.82
CA GLU A 58 -3.07 1.19 -7.28
C GLU A 58 -2.67 2.41 -8.11
N LEU A 59 -2.83 2.35 -9.44
CA LEU A 59 -2.60 3.51 -10.30
C LEU A 59 -3.59 4.65 -9.99
N TRP A 60 -4.87 4.32 -9.78
CA TRP A 60 -5.85 5.29 -9.33
C TRP A 60 -5.54 5.82 -7.92
N CYS A 61 -5.02 4.99 -7.02
CA CYS A 61 -4.50 5.43 -5.72
C CYS A 61 -3.39 6.47 -5.88
N LEU A 62 -2.40 6.22 -6.75
CA LEU A 62 -1.34 7.18 -7.06
C LEU A 62 -1.92 8.51 -7.57
N ILE A 63 -2.87 8.47 -8.50
CA ILE A 63 -3.55 9.67 -9.00
C ILE A 63 -4.24 10.41 -7.85
N GLY A 64 -4.92 9.70 -6.94
CA GLY A 64 -5.56 10.27 -5.76
C GLY A 64 -4.58 10.99 -4.83
N VAL A 65 -3.48 10.31 -4.44
CA VAL A 65 -2.44 10.92 -3.58
C VAL A 65 -1.78 12.11 -4.28
N ALA A 66 -1.50 12.01 -5.58
CA ALA A 66 -0.92 13.09 -6.37
C ALA A 66 -1.85 14.32 -6.42
N CYS A 67 -3.17 14.12 -6.60
CA CYS A 67 -4.15 15.20 -6.51
C CYS A 67 -4.11 15.90 -5.15
N THR A 68 -4.07 15.14 -4.06
CA THR A 68 -3.98 15.72 -2.71
C THR A 68 -2.65 16.44 -2.48
N ASN A 69 -1.55 15.94 -3.06
CA ASN A 69 -0.24 16.60 -2.99
C ASN A 69 -0.24 17.93 -3.76
N VAL A 70 -0.82 17.97 -4.97
CA VAL A 70 -0.99 19.20 -5.75
C VAL A 70 -1.88 20.19 -5.00
N LEU A 71 -3.01 19.74 -4.45
CA LEU A 71 -3.90 20.56 -3.64
C LEU A 71 -3.16 21.15 -2.43
N SER A 72 -2.36 20.33 -1.74
CA SER A 72 -1.57 20.77 -0.58
C SER A 72 -0.47 21.75 -0.98
N TYR A 73 0.16 21.59 -2.14
CA TYR A 73 1.18 22.52 -2.64
C TYR A 73 0.57 23.87 -3.05
N VAL A 74 -0.52 23.85 -3.83
CA VAL A 74 -1.19 25.05 -4.36
C VAL A 74 -1.88 25.82 -3.24
N PHE A 75 -2.73 25.15 -2.46
CA PHE A 75 -3.53 25.81 -1.42
C PHE A 75 -2.85 25.85 -0.07
N GLY A 76 -1.74 25.13 0.13
CA GLY A 76 -1.02 25.08 1.39
C GLY A 76 -0.64 26.46 1.90
N LYS A 77 -0.23 27.38 1.02
CA LYS A 77 0.18 28.75 1.37
C LYS A 77 -0.99 29.67 1.72
N HIS A 78 -2.22 29.30 1.38
CA HIS A 78 -3.40 30.11 1.69
C HIS A 78 -3.76 30.04 3.18
N ARG A 79 -4.31 31.14 3.70
CA ARG A 79 -4.83 31.23 5.08
C ARG A 79 -5.91 30.17 5.37
N TYR A 80 -6.71 29.83 4.36
CA TYR A 80 -7.79 28.86 4.49
C TYR A 80 -7.39 27.41 4.12
N SER A 81 -6.09 27.11 4.05
CA SER A 81 -5.60 25.79 3.60
C SER A 81 -6.19 24.63 4.39
N ILE A 82 -6.31 24.76 5.72
CA ILE A 82 -6.91 23.73 6.58
C ILE A 82 -8.41 23.53 6.32
N TYR A 83 -9.13 24.59 5.96
CA TYR A 83 -10.56 24.54 5.65
C TYR A 83 -10.80 23.86 4.30
N ILE A 84 -10.01 24.23 3.29
CA ILE A 84 -10.08 23.64 1.94
C ILE A 84 -9.74 22.14 2.03
N LEU A 85 -8.62 21.80 2.66
CA LEU A 85 -8.13 20.43 2.76
C LEU A 85 -9.02 19.56 3.65
N GLY A 86 -9.52 20.14 4.76
CA GLY A 86 -10.51 19.50 5.63
C GLY A 86 -11.80 19.19 4.89
N THR A 87 -12.38 20.16 4.19
CA THR A 87 -13.63 19.98 3.41
C THR A 87 -13.44 18.94 2.30
N TYR A 88 -12.31 19.01 1.59
CA TYR A 88 -11.92 18.00 0.60
C TYR A 88 -11.88 16.59 1.20
N SER A 89 -11.22 16.41 2.34
CA SER A 89 -11.13 15.11 3.03
C SER A 89 -12.49 14.60 3.52
N MET A 90 -13.36 15.50 4.00
CA MET A 90 -14.73 15.15 4.42
C MET A 90 -15.55 14.62 3.25
N ILE A 91 -15.52 15.32 2.10
CA ILE A 91 -16.23 14.92 0.88
C ILE A 91 -15.71 13.56 0.41
N LEU A 92 -14.39 13.37 0.36
CA LEU A 92 -13.79 12.09 -0.06
C LEU A 92 -14.20 10.93 0.84
N SER A 93 -14.27 11.15 2.16
CA SER A 93 -14.67 10.11 3.11
C SER A 93 -16.10 9.63 2.86
N VAL A 94 -17.01 10.56 2.52
CA VAL A 94 -18.38 10.24 2.13
C VAL A 94 -18.45 9.53 0.77
N LEU A 95 -17.72 10.04 -0.23
CA LEU A 95 -17.66 9.42 -1.57
C LEU A 95 -17.07 8.01 -1.53
N THR A 96 -16.17 7.72 -0.59
CA THR A 96 -15.62 6.37 -0.37
C THR A 96 -16.71 5.38 0.07
N ALA A 97 -17.69 5.81 0.88
CA ALA A 97 -18.81 4.94 1.22
C ALA A 97 -19.72 4.70 -0.01
N PHE A 98 -20.01 5.75 -0.79
CA PHE A 98 -20.84 5.65 -1.99
C PHE A 98 -20.23 4.79 -3.10
N ILE A 99 -18.93 4.89 -3.35
CA ILE A 99 -18.28 4.05 -4.37
C ILE A 99 -18.33 2.58 -3.97
N ASN A 100 -18.19 2.26 -2.67
CA ASN A 100 -18.32 0.89 -2.17
C ASN A 100 -19.76 0.37 -2.28
N ILE A 101 -20.77 1.22 -2.09
CA ILE A 101 -22.18 0.89 -2.41
C ILE A 101 -22.34 0.60 -3.90
N GLY A 102 -21.70 1.39 -4.77
CA GLY A 102 -21.66 1.15 -6.21
C GLY A 102 -21.05 -0.21 -6.55
N VAL A 103 -19.93 -0.58 -5.92
CA VAL A 103 -19.32 -1.91 -6.06
C VAL A 103 -20.29 -3.02 -5.64
N LEU A 104 -21.01 -2.85 -4.52
CA LEU A 104 -22.02 -3.81 -4.07
C LEU A 104 -23.18 -3.94 -5.07
N ALA A 105 -23.71 -2.81 -5.54
CA ALA A 105 -24.82 -2.77 -6.47
C ALA A 105 -24.45 -3.48 -7.79
N LEU A 106 -23.26 -3.19 -8.31
CA LEU A 106 -22.75 -3.86 -9.52
C LEU A 106 -22.52 -5.35 -9.26
N PHE A 107 -21.87 -5.73 -8.17
CA PHE A 107 -21.65 -7.15 -7.85
C PHE A 107 -22.98 -7.92 -7.68
N GLY A 108 -23.95 -7.35 -6.98
CA GLY A 108 -25.23 -7.98 -6.68
C GLY A 108 -26.17 -8.09 -7.89
N THR A 109 -26.19 -7.06 -8.75
CA THR A 109 -27.06 -7.03 -9.94
C THR A 109 -26.47 -7.73 -11.16
N SER A 110 -25.15 -7.96 -11.17
CA SER A 110 -24.49 -8.64 -12.29
C SER A 110 -24.71 -10.15 -12.25
N LEU A 111 -25.38 -10.67 -13.27
CA LEU A 111 -25.44 -12.08 -13.65
C LEU A 111 -24.79 -12.22 -15.02
N GLY A 112 -23.76 -13.07 -15.14
CA GLY A 112 -23.00 -13.22 -16.39
C GLY A 112 -22.22 -11.96 -16.78
N ASP A 113 -21.98 -11.77 -18.08
CA ASP A 113 -21.00 -10.79 -18.60
C ASP A 113 -21.41 -9.31 -18.58
N SER A 114 -22.70 -9.02 -18.38
CA SER A 114 -23.30 -7.71 -18.75
C SER A 114 -22.66 -6.48 -18.12
N ASN A 115 -22.08 -6.58 -16.92
CA ASN A 115 -21.62 -5.46 -16.12
C ASN A 115 -20.16 -5.60 -15.62
N MET A 116 -19.41 -6.58 -16.14
CA MET A 116 -18.05 -6.87 -15.66
C MET A 116 -17.10 -5.69 -15.83
N THR A 117 -17.13 -5.02 -16.99
CA THR A 117 -16.32 -3.82 -17.25
C THR A 117 -16.67 -2.71 -16.27
N LEU A 118 -17.95 -2.47 -16.00
CA LEU A 118 -18.38 -1.42 -15.07
C LEU A 118 -17.94 -1.73 -13.65
N TYR A 119 -18.10 -2.99 -13.20
CA TYR A 119 -17.57 -3.45 -11.92
C TYR A 119 -16.04 -3.22 -11.80
N TYR A 120 -15.29 -3.59 -12.84
CA TYR A 120 -13.85 -3.38 -12.92
C TYR A 120 -13.46 -1.89 -12.75
N TRP A 121 -14.13 -0.99 -13.48
CA TRP A 121 -13.88 0.45 -13.41
C TRP A 121 -14.27 1.05 -12.06
N THR A 122 -15.45 0.71 -11.52
CA THR A 122 -15.90 1.20 -10.21
C THR A 122 -14.97 0.73 -9.09
N LEU A 123 -14.55 -0.55 -9.12
CA LEU A 123 -13.59 -1.08 -8.15
C LEU A 123 -12.22 -0.41 -8.29
N SER A 124 -11.75 -0.13 -9.50
CA SER A 124 -10.47 0.54 -9.72
C SER A 124 -10.50 2.02 -9.31
N ILE A 125 -11.59 2.75 -9.62
CA ILE A 125 -11.80 4.15 -9.21
C ILE A 125 -11.91 4.29 -7.68
N SER A 126 -12.36 3.26 -6.96
CA SER A 126 -12.27 3.26 -5.49
C SER A 126 -10.84 3.55 -4.99
N GLY A 127 -9.84 3.11 -5.78
CA GLY A 127 -8.43 3.52 -5.76
C GLY A 127 -8.20 4.99 -5.46
N PHE A 128 -8.82 5.83 -6.28
CA PHE A 128 -8.67 7.27 -6.23
C PHE A 128 -9.12 7.85 -4.90
N PHE A 129 -10.31 7.46 -4.43
CA PHE A 129 -10.89 8.04 -3.22
C PHE A 129 -10.07 7.72 -1.98
N PHE A 130 -9.60 6.48 -1.83
CA PHE A 130 -8.77 6.14 -0.67
C PHE A 130 -7.37 6.75 -0.79
N GLY A 131 -6.74 6.77 -1.97
CA GLY A 131 -5.44 7.43 -2.16
C GLY A 131 -5.50 8.93 -1.86
N ALA A 132 -6.55 9.59 -2.35
CA ALA A 132 -6.81 11.00 -2.06
C ALA A 132 -6.98 11.24 -0.55
N ASN A 133 -7.71 10.35 0.15
CA ASN A 133 -7.95 10.45 1.58
C ASN A 133 -6.70 10.11 2.41
N ASP A 134 -5.85 9.17 1.99
CA ASP A 134 -4.54 8.88 2.61
C ASP A 134 -3.67 10.14 2.67
N GLY A 135 -3.50 10.83 1.54
CA GLY A 135 -2.76 12.08 1.49
C GLY A 135 -3.39 13.15 2.39
N ALA A 136 -4.72 13.23 2.44
CA ALA A 136 -5.42 14.26 3.19
C ALA A 136 -5.27 14.04 4.71
N ILE A 137 -5.49 12.83 5.20
CA ILE A 137 -5.32 12.49 6.62
C ILE A 137 -3.88 12.72 7.07
N ARG A 138 -2.89 12.30 6.28
CA ARG A 138 -1.45 12.50 6.60
C ARG A 138 -1.05 13.96 6.70
N SER A 139 -1.72 14.84 5.97
CA SER A 139 -1.47 16.28 5.99
C SER A 139 -2.20 17.00 7.13
N ILE A 140 -3.38 16.52 7.51
CA ILE A 140 -4.25 17.14 8.53
C ILE A 140 -3.87 16.68 9.95
N SER A 141 -3.52 15.41 10.14
CA SER A 141 -3.10 14.83 11.43
C SER A 141 -1.69 14.21 11.35
N PRO A 142 -0.65 14.97 10.96
CA PRO A 142 0.68 14.44 10.70
C PRO A 142 1.37 13.88 11.96
N THR A 143 0.97 14.34 13.14
CA THR A 143 1.48 13.86 14.43
C THR A 143 1.02 12.45 14.76
N ASN A 144 -0.07 11.97 14.17
CA ASN A 144 -0.67 10.67 14.45
C ASN A 144 -0.49 9.68 13.28
N ASN A 145 0.44 9.96 12.36
CA ASN A 145 0.71 9.12 11.19
C ASN A 145 1.21 7.71 11.54
N ASP A 146 1.86 7.55 12.69
CA ASP A 146 2.25 6.25 13.24
C ASP A 146 1.02 5.38 13.56
N VAL A 147 0.00 5.98 14.17
CA VAL A 147 -1.27 5.32 14.50
C VAL A 147 -2.14 5.10 13.27
N PHE A 148 -2.15 6.05 12.33
CA PHE A 148 -2.80 5.86 11.04
C PHE A 148 -2.20 4.65 10.28
N SER A 149 -0.87 4.56 10.23
CA SER A 149 -0.17 3.47 9.57
C SER A 149 -0.38 2.13 10.26
N PHE A 150 -0.51 2.13 11.59
CA PHE A 150 -0.92 0.95 12.35
C PHE A 150 -2.35 0.51 12.04
N GLY A 151 -3.28 1.45 11.90
CA GLY A 151 -4.64 1.15 11.42
C GLY A 151 -4.62 0.44 10.07
N MET A 152 -3.88 0.98 9.10
CA MET A 152 -3.74 0.36 7.77
C MET A 152 -3.17 -1.05 7.85
N ALA A 153 -2.12 -1.27 8.63
CA ALA A 153 -1.50 -2.58 8.82
C ALA A 153 -2.46 -3.59 9.48
N MET A 154 -3.23 -3.13 10.48
CA MET A 154 -4.26 -3.94 11.14
C MET A 154 -5.39 -4.35 10.20
N GLY A 155 -5.69 -3.53 9.18
CA GLY A 155 -6.68 -3.86 8.15
C GLY A 155 -6.39 -5.20 7.45
N GLY A 156 -5.12 -5.51 7.17
CA GLY A 156 -4.72 -6.79 6.57
C GLY A 156 -4.84 -7.98 7.54
N THR A 157 -4.51 -7.77 8.82
CA THR A 157 -4.69 -8.78 9.87
C THR A 157 -6.18 -9.10 10.09
N PHE A 158 -7.03 -8.06 10.16
CA PHE A 158 -8.47 -8.25 10.29
C PHE A 158 -9.07 -8.99 9.09
N LEU A 159 -8.58 -8.71 7.87
CA LEU A 159 -8.98 -9.47 6.70
C LEU A 159 -8.61 -10.96 6.84
N SER A 160 -7.40 -11.28 7.27
CA SER A 160 -6.94 -12.66 7.48
C SER A 160 -7.82 -13.42 8.50
N ILE A 161 -8.19 -12.74 9.58
CA ILE A 161 -9.12 -13.26 10.60
C ILE A 161 -10.52 -13.45 10.00
N TYR A 162 -11.04 -12.44 9.32
CA TYR A 162 -12.35 -12.46 8.66
C TYR A 162 -12.48 -13.64 7.71
N LEU A 163 -11.51 -13.84 6.81
CA LEU A 163 -11.52 -14.95 5.85
C LEU A 163 -11.52 -16.31 6.56
N THR A 164 -10.75 -16.44 7.63
CA THR A 164 -10.66 -17.68 8.40
C THR A 164 -11.99 -18.00 9.10
N ILE A 165 -12.65 -16.99 9.69
CA ILE A 165 -13.93 -17.15 10.38
C ILE A 165 -15.05 -17.41 9.37
N MET A 166 -15.18 -16.55 8.35
CA MET A 166 -16.25 -16.66 7.36
C MET A 166 -16.19 -17.94 6.56
N THR A 167 -15.00 -18.42 6.20
CA THR A 167 -14.87 -19.72 5.52
C THR A 167 -15.46 -20.84 6.37
N LYS A 168 -15.20 -20.86 7.68
CA LYS A 168 -15.75 -21.87 8.60
C LYS A 168 -17.26 -21.75 8.74
N VAL A 169 -17.78 -20.53 8.93
CA VAL A 169 -19.21 -20.26 9.09
C VAL A 169 -20.00 -20.64 7.82
N LEU A 170 -19.54 -20.21 6.65
CA LEU A 170 -20.24 -20.48 5.38
C LEU A 170 -20.20 -21.96 5.01
N THR A 171 -19.09 -22.66 5.31
CA THR A 171 -19.00 -24.12 5.14
C THR A 171 -19.96 -24.84 6.07
N TYR A 172 -20.10 -24.38 7.32
CA TYR A 172 -21.07 -24.93 8.27
C TYR A 172 -22.52 -24.74 7.77
N MET A 173 -22.83 -23.56 7.22
CA MET A 173 -24.16 -23.23 6.68
C MET A 173 -24.47 -23.89 5.33
N GLN A 174 -23.52 -24.64 4.72
CA GLN A 174 -23.67 -25.30 3.42
C GLN A 174 -24.12 -24.36 2.28
N VAL A 175 -23.75 -23.07 2.37
CA VAL A 175 -24.06 -22.07 1.34
C VAL A 175 -22.93 -21.91 0.34
N GLU A 176 -23.21 -21.32 -0.82
CA GLU A 176 -22.20 -21.02 -1.81
C GLU A 176 -21.13 -20.06 -1.24
N LEU A 177 -19.94 -20.60 -0.96
CA LEU A 177 -18.87 -19.88 -0.26
C LEU A 177 -18.46 -18.59 -0.99
N GLY A 178 -18.46 -18.60 -2.33
CA GLY A 178 -17.91 -17.50 -3.12
C GLY A 178 -18.77 -16.25 -3.09
N TYR A 179 -20.06 -16.38 -3.41
CA TYR A 179 -20.98 -15.25 -3.41
C TYR A 179 -21.12 -14.62 -2.02
N TRP A 180 -21.45 -15.42 -1.00
CA TRP A 180 -21.75 -14.92 0.33
C TRP A 180 -20.53 -14.30 1.03
N MET A 181 -19.33 -14.87 0.84
CA MET A 181 -18.12 -14.31 1.43
C MET A 181 -17.82 -12.90 0.91
N LEU A 182 -17.96 -12.70 -0.41
CA LEU A 182 -17.74 -11.40 -1.05
C LEU A 182 -18.85 -10.41 -0.69
N TYR A 183 -20.11 -10.86 -0.69
CA TYR A 183 -21.26 -10.04 -0.30
C TYR A 183 -21.11 -9.47 1.13
N TYR A 184 -20.80 -10.33 2.11
CA TYR A 184 -20.59 -9.87 3.49
C TYR A 184 -19.35 -8.98 3.65
N GLN A 185 -18.30 -9.24 2.86
CA GLN A 185 -17.08 -8.44 2.92
C GLN A 185 -17.37 -7.01 2.42
N ILE A 186 -18.07 -6.86 1.30
CA ILE A 186 -18.43 -5.53 0.78
C ILE A 186 -19.30 -4.77 1.77
N ASN A 187 -20.31 -5.42 2.37
CA ASN A 187 -21.15 -4.81 3.40
C ASN A 187 -20.33 -4.34 4.62
N PHE A 188 -19.37 -5.15 5.06
CA PHE A 188 -18.45 -4.77 6.13
C PHE A 188 -17.60 -3.54 5.76
N VAL A 189 -17.06 -3.50 4.53
CA VAL A 189 -16.30 -2.33 4.02
C VAL A 189 -17.16 -1.07 3.99
N ILE A 190 -18.42 -1.17 3.55
CA ILE A 190 -19.37 -0.05 3.52
C ILE A 190 -19.62 0.47 4.95
N ALA A 191 -19.97 -0.42 5.88
CA ALA A 191 -20.24 -0.04 7.27
C ALA A 191 -19.02 0.63 7.92
N LEU A 192 -17.83 0.06 7.73
CA LEU A 192 -16.60 0.62 8.25
C LEU A 192 -16.27 1.99 7.63
N SER A 193 -16.50 2.16 6.33
CA SER A 193 -16.30 3.44 5.63
C SER A 193 -17.24 4.52 6.16
N PHE A 194 -18.51 4.19 6.45
CA PHE A 194 -19.45 5.14 7.06
C PHE A 194 -19.03 5.54 8.47
N ILE A 195 -18.69 4.57 9.32
CA ILE A 195 -18.25 4.83 10.71
C ILE A 195 -16.99 5.71 10.68
N SER A 196 -15.99 5.33 9.87
CA SER A 196 -14.76 6.09 9.70
C SER A 196 -15.02 7.51 9.19
N GLY A 197 -15.89 7.68 8.19
CA GLY A 197 -16.21 8.98 7.63
C GLY A 197 -16.94 9.90 8.60
N ILE A 198 -17.91 9.38 9.36
CA ILE A 198 -18.62 10.14 10.40
C ILE A 198 -17.63 10.62 11.47
N MET A 199 -16.80 9.71 12.00
CA MET A 199 -15.82 10.04 13.03
C MET A 199 -14.80 11.07 12.53
N TRP A 200 -14.30 10.91 11.30
CA TRP A 200 -13.36 11.84 10.70
C TRP A 200 -13.97 13.24 10.50
N ASN A 201 -15.22 13.32 10.02
CA ASN A 201 -15.93 14.59 9.87
C ASN A 201 -16.10 15.31 11.22
N ILE A 202 -16.38 14.58 12.31
CA ILE A 202 -16.44 15.14 13.67
C ILE A 202 -15.08 15.76 14.05
N VAL A 203 -13.97 15.05 13.85
CA VAL A 203 -12.61 15.57 14.13
C VAL A 203 -12.34 16.85 13.32
N ILE A 204 -12.64 16.86 12.02
CA ILE A 204 -12.42 18.03 11.18
C ILE A 204 -13.24 19.23 11.66
N ILE A 205 -14.54 19.07 11.87
CA ILE A 205 -15.46 20.16 12.22
C ILE A 205 -15.14 20.73 13.61
N PHE A 206 -14.90 19.88 14.60
CA PHE A 206 -14.79 20.33 15.99
C PHE A 206 -13.35 20.69 16.42
N GLU A 207 -12.33 20.01 15.89
CA GLU A 207 -10.93 20.30 16.25
C GLU A 207 -10.22 21.21 15.25
N LYS A 208 -10.43 20.97 13.95
CA LYS A 208 -9.63 21.64 12.90
C LYS A 208 -10.29 22.91 12.40
N PHE A 209 -11.63 22.97 12.32
CA PHE A 209 -12.37 24.18 11.96
C PHE A 209 -12.60 25.03 13.22
N GLY A 210 -11.81 26.09 13.34
CA GLY A 210 -12.07 27.14 14.33
C GLY A 210 -11.09 28.30 14.17
N PRO A 211 -11.28 29.41 14.91
CA PRO A 211 -10.47 30.60 14.74
C PRO A 211 -8.98 30.26 14.89
N GLU A 212 -8.18 30.76 13.94
CA GLU A 212 -6.73 30.62 13.96
C GLU A 212 -6.19 31.21 15.27
N PRO A 213 -5.26 30.55 15.98
CA PRO A 213 -4.52 31.22 17.03
C PRO A 213 -3.82 32.45 16.43
N ILE A 214 -3.91 33.58 17.11
CA ILE A 214 -3.21 34.82 16.71
C ILE A 214 -1.71 34.49 16.64
N ARG A 215 -1.13 34.58 15.44
CA ARG A 215 0.32 34.43 15.19
C ARG A 215 1.09 35.43 16.06
N ARG A 216 1.59 35.00 17.21
CA ARG A 216 2.54 35.78 18.02
C ARG A 216 3.95 35.42 17.59
N GLY A 217 4.51 36.24 16.70
CA GLY A 217 5.94 36.55 16.55
C GLY A 217 6.95 35.42 16.31
N GLY A 218 7.70 35.52 15.19
CA GLY A 218 9.16 35.42 15.27
C GLY A 218 9.88 34.12 14.88
N SER A 219 9.23 33.11 14.27
CA SER A 219 9.97 31.99 13.68
C SER A 219 9.69 31.86 12.18
N SER A 220 10.72 31.98 11.36
CA SER A 220 10.66 31.68 9.93
C SER A 220 10.31 30.19 9.74
N ASN A 221 9.20 29.90 9.07
CA ASN A 221 8.93 28.54 8.62
C ASN A 221 10.08 28.07 7.72
N PRO A 222 10.53 26.80 7.80
CA PRO A 222 11.56 26.30 6.91
C PRO A 222 11.11 26.48 5.46
N SER A 223 12.04 26.87 4.60
CA SER A 223 11.81 26.87 3.16
C SER A 223 11.48 25.46 2.70
N PHE A 224 10.79 25.34 1.56
CA PHE A 224 10.43 24.02 1.03
C PHE A 224 11.67 23.14 0.79
N GLY A 225 12.77 23.74 0.31
CA GLY A 225 14.04 23.04 0.09
C GLY A 225 14.66 22.49 1.39
N GLU A 226 14.65 23.27 2.47
CA GLU A 226 15.14 22.81 3.78
C GLU A 226 14.26 21.70 4.36
N ALA A 227 12.94 21.81 4.22
CA ALA A 227 12.00 20.79 4.67
C ALA A 227 12.18 19.47 3.91
N VAL A 228 12.37 19.53 2.59
CA VAL A 228 12.70 18.36 1.76
C VAL A 228 14.07 17.78 2.13
N GLY A 229 15.08 18.62 2.33
CA GLY A 229 16.42 18.18 2.74
C GLY A 229 16.42 17.42 4.07
N ALA A 230 15.68 17.91 5.06
CA ALA A 230 15.52 17.24 6.35
C ALA A 230 14.69 15.94 6.25
N ALA A 231 13.75 15.88 5.32
CA ALA A 231 12.89 14.72 5.08
C ALA A 231 13.54 13.60 4.26
N TRP A 232 14.52 13.94 3.42
CA TRP A 232 15.02 13.05 2.37
C TRP A 232 15.39 11.63 2.82
N PRO A 233 16.16 11.41 3.90
CA PRO A 233 16.51 10.05 4.34
C PRO A 233 15.27 9.20 4.68
N PHE A 234 14.24 9.83 5.25
CA PHE A 234 12.99 9.19 5.66
C PHE A 234 12.06 8.95 4.48
N MET A 235 12.00 9.91 3.54
CA MET A 235 11.29 9.76 2.26
C MET A 235 11.88 8.62 1.45
N ALA A 236 13.21 8.54 1.37
CA ALA A 236 13.92 7.46 0.70
C ALA A 236 13.66 6.12 1.38
N MET A 237 13.75 6.05 2.72
CA MET A 237 13.44 4.84 3.49
C MET A 237 12.01 4.36 3.24
N PHE A 238 11.02 5.25 3.33
CA PHE A 238 9.62 4.92 3.06
C PHE A 238 9.40 4.44 1.62
N SER A 239 9.89 5.21 0.65
CA SER A 239 9.63 4.95 -0.77
C SER A 239 10.35 3.70 -1.28
N LEU A 240 11.61 3.50 -0.86
CA LEU A 240 12.40 2.35 -1.25
C LEU A 240 11.78 1.08 -0.66
N SER A 241 11.44 1.08 0.62
CA SER A 241 10.85 -0.09 1.28
C SER A 241 9.47 -0.43 0.76
N LEU A 242 8.59 0.57 0.60
CA LEU A 242 7.24 0.33 0.10
C LEU A 242 7.26 -0.12 -1.36
N GLY A 243 8.13 0.46 -2.18
CA GLY A 243 8.31 0.11 -3.59
C GLY A 243 8.82 -1.30 -3.80
N THR A 244 10.00 -1.58 -3.24
CA THR A 244 10.74 -2.82 -3.54
C THR A 244 10.17 -4.05 -2.82
N ALA A 245 9.38 -3.89 -1.75
CA ALA A 245 8.72 -5.00 -1.08
C ALA A 245 7.83 -5.80 -2.03
N PHE A 246 7.11 -5.07 -2.90
CA PHE A 246 6.18 -5.67 -3.86
C PHE A 246 6.85 -6.16 -5.15
N THR A 247 8.16 -5.95 -5.30
CA THR A 247 8.91 -6.53 -6.43
C THR A 247 9.08 -8.04 -6.29
N ILE A 248 9.22 -8.52 -5.05
CA ILE A 248 9.42 -9.94 -4.75
C ILE A 248 8.18 -10.55 -4.12
N TYR A 249 7.60 -9.90 -3.11
CA TYR A 249 6.45 -10.44 -2.39
C TYR A 249 5.13 -9.85 -2.92
N PRO A 250 4.07 -10.65 -3.18
CA PRO A 250 4.02 -12.11 -3.07
C PRO A 250 4.39 -12.84 -4.37
N SER A 251 4.50 -12.11 -5.50
CA SER A 251 4.45 -12.70 -6.84
C SER A 251 5.65 -13.59 -7.18
N VAL A 252 6.85 -13.28 -6.67
CA VAL A 252 8.03 -14.17 -6.74
C VAL A 252 8.05 -15.13 -5.55
N THR A 253 8.05 -14.61 -4.32
CA THR A 253 7.97 -15.45 -3.11
C THR A 253 6.66 -15.19 -2.37
N PRO A 254 5.87 -16.25 -2.08
CA PRO A 254 6.21 -17.67 -2.18
C PRO A 254 5.91 -18.36 -3.52
N PHE A 255 5.13 -17.74 -4.42
CA PHE A 255 4.44 -18.46 -5.49
C PHE A 255 5.35 -19.15 -6.54
N MET A 256 6.54 -18.62 -6.83
CA MET A 256 7.46 -19.24 -7.79
C MET A 256 8.43 -20.23 -7.16
N MET A 257 8.51 -20.29 -5.83
CA MET A 257 9.53 -21.07 -5.13
C MET A 257 9.02 -22.35 -4.49
N ILE A 258 7.75 -22.37 -4.11
CA ILE A 258 7.14 -23.50 -3.40
C ILE A 258 5.74 -23.80 -3.94
N PRO A 259 5.22 -25.01 -3.71
CA PRO A 259 3.88 -25.37 -4.17
C PRO A 259 2.79 -24.53 -3.50
N PHE A 260 1.69 -24.31 -4.22
CA PHE A 260 0.59 -23.42 -3.82
C PHE A 260 0.02 -23.74 -2.42
N ASN A 261 -0.12 -25.03 -2.08
CA ASN A 261 -0.64 -25.47 -0.77
C ASN A 261 0.21 -25.02 0.43
N LYS A 262 1.47 -24.63 0.21
CA LYS A 262 2.38 -24.11 1.25
C LYS A 262 2.51 -22.59 1.25
N CYS A 263 1.89 -21.89 0.30
CA CYS A 263 1.97 -20.42 0.17
C CYS A 263 1.08 -19.70 1.20
N THR A 264 -0.12 -20.22 1.46
CA THR A 264 -1.13 -19.56 2.33
C THR A 264 -0.62 -19.19 3.72
N PRO A 265 0.12 -20.06 4.46
CA PRO A 265 0.68 -19.67 5.76
C PRO A 265 1.65 -18.50 5.68
N ILE A 266 2.51 -18.44 4.66
CA ILE A 266 3.47 -17.34 4.45
C ILE A 266 2.71 -16.03 4.26
N LEU A 267 1.71 -16.02 3.38
CA LEU A 267 0.90 -14.82 3.11
C LEU A 267 0.22 -14.31 4.38
N ARG A 268 -0.40 -15.20 5.17
CA ARG A 268 -1.06 -14.83 6.43
C ARG A 268 -0.06 -14.31 7.47
N THR A 269 1.10 -14.95 7.60
CA THR A 269 2.15 -14.49 8.52
C THR A 269 2.65 -13.10 8.14
N CYS A 270 2.89 -12.82 6.84
CA CYS A 270 3.30 -11.50 6.39
C CYS A 270 2.27 -10.41 6.74
N LEU A 271 0.96 -10.65 6.54
CA LEU A 271 -0.08 -9.70 6.95
C LEU A 271 -0.03 -9.39 8.45
N CYS A 272 0.14 -10.41 9.30
CA CYS A 272 0.30 -10.22 10.74
C CYS A 272 1.61 -9.50 11.09
N LEU A 273 2.71 -9.82 10.40
CA LEU A 273 4.01 -9.16 10.60
C LEU A 273 3.94 -7.66 10.30
N ASP A 274 3.15 -7.23 9.30
CA ASP A 274 2.95 -5.80 9.04
C ASP A 274 2.39 -5.09 10.28
N SER A 275 1.34 -5.66 10.89
CA SER A 275 0.73 -5.12 12.11
C SER A 275 1.72 -5.08 13.28
N VAL A 276 2.54 -6.13 13.44
CA VAL A 276 3.58 -6.20 14.48
C VAL A 276 4.63 -5.11 14.26
N THR A 277 5.14 -4.93 13.04
CA THR A 277 6.14 -3.91 12.73
C THR A 277 5.62 -2.50 12.96
N SER A 278 4.35 -2.24 12.65
CA SER A 278 3.74 -0.93 12.90
C SER A 278 3.46 -0.69 14.40
N ALA A 279 3.07 -1.71 15.16
CA ALA A 279 2.93 -1.60 16.61
C ALA A 279 4.28 -1.31 17.30
N LEU A 280 5.34 -1.99 16.84
CA LEU A 280 6.70 -1.73 17.29
C LEU A 280 7.12 -0.28 16.99
N ASN A 281 6.79 0.24 15.80
CA ASN A 281 7.04 1.64 15.46
C ASN A 281 6.33 2.62 16.40
N ILE A 282 5.07 2.39 16.76
CA ILE A 282 4.36 3.22 17.76
C ILE A 282 5.09 3.18 19.11
N PHE A 283 5.48 1.98 19.55
CA PHE A 283 6.22 1.81 20.80
C PHE A 283 7.53 2.61 20.78
N LEU A 284 8.34 2.45 19.73
CA LEU A 284 9.61 3.16 19.56
C LEU A 284 9.42 4.68 19.45
N SER A 285 8.39 5.12 18.72
CA SER A 285 8.01 6.53 18.57
C SER A 285 7.69 7.18 19.91
N ARG A 286 6.85 6.53 20.74
CA ARG A 286 6.33 7.11 21.99
C ARG A 286 7.21 6.88 23.21
N LYS A 287 7.92 5.75 23.29
CA LYS A 287 8.71 5.37 24.47
C LYS A 287 10.20 5.61 24.28
N CYS A 288 10.72 5.43 23.06
CA CYS A 288 12.14 5.63 22.78
C CYS A 288 12.44 7.01 22.20
N GLY A 289 11.42 7.82 21.88
CA GLY A 289 11.63 9.18 21.37
C GLY A 289 12.05 9.22 19.89
N MET A 290 11.78 8.16 19.13
CA MET A 290 12.08 8.05 17.70
C MET A 290 11.28 9.05 16.84
N LYS A 291 10.22 9.64 17.41
CA LYS A 291 9.42 10.71 16.80
C LYS A 291 10.17 12.03 16.71
N HIS A 292 11.15 12.26 17.60
CA HIS A 292 11.91 13.49 17.66
C HIS A 292 13.04 13.52 16.63
N LYS A 293 13.72 14.66 16.50
CA LYS A 293 14.87 14.80 15.61
C LYS A 293 15.98 13.81 15.93
N TRP A 294 16.51 13.17 14.89
CA TRP A 294 17.62 12.23 14.96
C TRP A 294 18.96 12.98 14.95
N THR A 295 19.23 13.75 16.01
CA THR A 295 20.49 14.49 16.19
C THR A 295 21.14 14.18 17.54
N GLY A 296 22.45 14.43 17.66
CA GLY A 296 23.20 14.16 18.90
C GLY A 296 23.12 12.69 19.29
N GLN A 297 22.70 12.41 20.54
CA GLN A 297 22.53 11.05 21.05
C GLN A 297 21.44 10.24 20.34
N ARG A 298 20.61 10.83 19.47
CA ARG A 298 19.59 10.12 18.68
C ARG A 298 20.04 9.84 17.25
N ALA A 299 21.24 10.28 16.86
CA ALA A 299 21.77 10.04 15.52
C ALA A 299 21.98 8.54 15.22
N TRP A 300 22.13 7.68 16.24
CA TRP A 300 22.26 6.24 16.04
C TRP A 300 21.02 5.60 15.39
N TYR A 301 19.85 6.25 15.42
CA TYR A 301 18.67 5.75 14.70
C TYR A 301 18.90 5.65 13.18
N PHE A 302 19.84 6.41 12.61
CA PHE A 302 20.22 6.25 11.20
C PHE A 302 20.81 4.87 10.89
N LEU A 303 21.31 4.12 11.89
CA LEU A 303 21.77 2.74 11.71
C LEU A 303 20.64 1.79 11.26
N ILE A 304 19.36 2.16 11.45
CA ILE A 304 18.22 1.40 10.91
C ILE A 304 18.31 1.28 9.38
N MET A 305 18.93 2.25 8.68
CA MET A 305 19.14 2.17 7.23
C MET A 305 20.06 1.01 6.82
N LEU A 306 20.93 0.52 7.72
CA LEU A 306 21.78 -0.64 7.46
C LEU A 306 20.96 -1.92 7.25
N LEU A 307 19.70 -1.97 7.69
CA LEU A 307 18.80 -3.08 7.39
C LEU A 307 18.53 -3.23 5.89
N PHE A 308 18.76 -2.20 5.07
CA PHE A 308 18.67 -2.34 3.61
C PHE A 308 19.73 -3.29 3.05
N ILE A 309 20.87 -3.49 3.72
CA ILE A 309 21.93 -4.42 3.27
C ILE A 309 21.38 -5.86 3.23
N PRO A 310 20.96 -6.48 4.36
CA PRO A 310 20.37 -7.82 4.31
C PRO A 310 19.09 -7.87 3.48
N TYR A 311 18.32 -6.77 3.41
CA TYR A 311 17.11 -6.69 2.59
C TYR A 311 17.38 -6.91 1.09
N PHE A 312 18.31 -6.16 0.50
CA PHE A 312 18.65 -6.31 -0.93
C PHE A 312 19.41 -7.61 -1.21
N LEU A 313 20.21 -8.10 -0.27
CA LEU A 313 20.86 -9.41 -0.39
C LEU A 313 19.83 -10.54 -0.50
N ILE A 314 18.73 -10.49 0.27
CA ILE A 314 17.65 -11.47 0.15
C ILE A 314 16.95 -11.36 -1.21
N ILE A 315 16.67 -10.15 -1.70
CA ILE A 315 16.11 -9.94 -3.06
C ILE A 315 17.00 -10.55 -4.13
N ALA A 316 18.30 -10.24 -4.10
CA ALA A 316 19.27 -10.74 -5.07
C ALA A 316 19.37 -12.27 -5.01
N THR A 317 19.34 -12.84 -3.80
CA THR A 317 19.32 -14.30 -3.59
C THR A 317 18.09 -14.93 -4.24
N PHE A 318 16.90 -14.35 -4.06
CA PHE A 318 15.68 -14.87 -4.65
C PHE A 318 15.70 -14.85 -6.19
N ILE A 319 16.16 -13.74 -6.78
CA ILE A 319 16.32 -13.65 -8.23
C ILE A 319 17.34 -14.69 -8.72
N ARG A 320 18.47 -14.86 -8.02
CA ARG A 320 19.50 -15.85 -8.40
C ARG A 320 19.01 -17.30 -8.32
N VAL A 321 18.19 -17.61 -7.31
CA VAL A 321 17.56 -18.93 -7.14
C VAL A 321 16.59 -19.24 -8.27
N LEU A 322 15.81 -18.24 -8.73
CA LEU A 322 14.89 -18.42 -9.85
C LEU A 322 15.60 -18.76 -11.16
N HIS A 323 16.68 -18.05 -11.47
CA HIS A 323 17.43 -18.25 -12.72
C HIS A 323 18.31 -19.50 -12.72
N TYR A 324 18.68 -20.01 -11.54
CA TYR A 324 19.62 -21.12 -11.41
C TYR A 324 19.22 -22.06 -10.26
N PRO A 325 18.10 -22.79 -10.41
CA PRO A 325 17.57 -23.66 -9.37
C PRO A 325 18.54 -24.80 -8.99
N ASP A 326 19.38 -25.26 -9.92
CA ASP A 326 20.37 -26.32 -9.67
C ASP A 326 21.68 -25.84 -9.02
N GLY A 327 21.85 -24.52 -8.89
CA GLY A 327 22.98 -23.94 -8.17
C GLY A 327 22.95 -24.27 -6.68
N ILE A 328 24.06 -24.01 -5.97
CA ILE A 328 24.19 -24.27 -4.52
C ILE A 328 23.05 -23.59 -3.74
N LEU A 329 22.81 -22.30 -4.00
CA LEU A 329 21.72 -21.55 -3.38
C LEU A 329 20.34 -22.07 -3.78
N GLY A 330 20.18 -22.46 -5.05
CA GLY A 330 18.92 -23.03 -5.56
C GLY A 330 18.55 -24.31 -4.84
N LYS A 331 19.49 -25.26 -4.71
CA LYS A 331 19.29 -26.52 -3.97
C LYS A 331 18.95 -26.31 -2.49
N MET A 332 19.45 -25.23 -1.88
CA MET A 332 19.17 -24.89 -0.48
C MET A 332 17.80 -24.22 -0.26
N ILE A 333 17.29 -23.48 -1.24
CA ILE A 333 16.11 -22.60 -1.08
C ILE A 333 14.91 -23.10 -1.89
N TYR A 334 15.10 -23.45 -3.16
CA TYR A 334 14.03 -23.85 -4.07
C TYR A 334 13.33 -25.12 -3.56
N GLN A 335 11.99 -25.11 -3.57
CA GLN A 335 11.16 -26.21 -3.06
C GLN A 335 11.43 -26.59 -1.58
N LYS A 336 12.02 -25.68 -0.78
CA LYS A 336 12.21 -25.85 0.68
C LYS A 336 11.31 -24.87 1.47
N PRO A 337 10.07 -25.25 1.82
CA PRO A 337 9.08 -24.33 2.40
C PRO A 337 9.53 -23.59 3.65
N LYS A 338 10.29 -24.24 4.55
CA LYS A 338 10.77 -23.63 5.80
C LYS A 338 11.77 -22.49 5.56
N VAL A 339 12.68 -22.69 4.60
CA VAL A 339 13.71 -21.69 4.26
C VAL A 339 13.08 -20.51 3.53
N VAL A 340 12.20 -20.78 2.55
CA VAL A 340 11.45 -19.74 1.84
C VAL A 340 10.57 -18.95 2.80
N PHE A 341 9.91 -19.61 3.76
CA PHE A 341 9.16 -18.95 4.83
C PHE A 341 10.04 -17.99 5.62
N LEU A 342 11.19 -18.45 6.12
CA LEU A 342 12.09 -17.63 6.94
C LEU A 342 12.60 -16.41 6.15
N LEU A 343 13.11 -16.62 4.94
CA LEU A 343 13.66 -15.54 4.12
C LEU A 343 12.58 -14.54 3.70
N THR A 344 11.39 -15.01 3.32
CA THR A 344 10.27 -14.13 2.92
C THR A 344 9.77 -13.31 4.10
N CYS A 345 9.57 -13.93 5.27
CA CYS A 345 9.17 -13.24 6.49
C CYS A 345 10.20 -12.21 6.93
N THR A 346 11.50 -12.53 6.87
CA THR A 346 12.58 -11.59 7.21
C THR A 346 12.63 -10.41 6.23
N HIS A 347 12.58 -10.68 4.92
CA HIS A 347 12.52 -9.64 3.90
C HIS A 347 11.33 -8.71 4.11
N PHE A 348 10.14 -9.30 4.29
CA PHE A 348 8.91 -8.54 4.50
C PHE A 348 8.94 -7.73 5.81
N PHE A 349 9.44 -8.32 6.90
CA PHE A 349 9.62 -7.63 8.18
C PHE A 349 10.53 -6.41 8.03
N ILE A 350 11.69 -6.55 7.39
CA ILE A 350 12.62 -5.44 7.19
C ILE A 350 11.98 -4.33 6.35
N ALA A 351 11.34 -4.67 5.22
CA ALA A 351 10.64 -3.72 4.37
C ALA A 351 9.56 -2.96 5.15
N ARG A 352 8.67 -3.67 5.87
CA ARG A 352 7.57 -3.01 6.59
C ARG A 352 8.05 -2.22 7.79
N PHE A 353 9.01 -2.74 8.55
CA PHE A 353 9.60 -2.02 9.67
C PHE A 353 10.24 -0.69 9.23
N THR A 354 11.11 -0.72 8.21
CA THR A 354 11.74 0.50 7.68
C THR A 354 10.72 1.45 7.05
N CYS A 355 9.68 0.95 6.38
CA CYS A 355 8.56 1.75 5.90
C CYS A 355 7.86 2.52 7.05
N HIS A 356 7.51 1.82 8.14
CA HIS A 356 6.83 2.43 9.29
C HIS A 356 7.72 3.43 10.05
N VAL A 357 9.01 3.11 10.20
CA VAL A 357 9.99 4.04 10.80
C VAL A 357 10.16 5.29 9.94
N GLY A 358 10.28 5.12 8.61
CA GLY A 358 10.42 6.23 7.67
C GLY A 358 9.28 7.24 7.82
N ILE A 359 8.02 6.79 7.84
CA ILE A 359 6.89 7.70 8.01
C ILE A 359 6.74 8.21 9.45
N GLY A 360 7.03 7.37 10.45
CA GLY A 360 6.86 7.71 11.88
C GLY A 360 7.85 8.76 12.38
N SER A 361 9.05 8.79 11.81
CA SER A 361 10.12 9.71 12.19
C SER A 361 10.18 10.99 11.36
N LEU A 362 9.45 11.04 10.24
CA LEU A 362 9.47 12.16 9.32
C LEU A 362 9.07 13.49 10.00
N TRP A 363 7.97 13.50 10.75
CA TRP A 363 7.41 14.73 11.31
C TRP A 363 8.42 15.47 12.20
N GLY A 364 8.94 14.84 13.26
CA GLY A 364 9.84 15.54 14.17
C GLY A 364 11.18 15.90 13.54
N ASN A 365 11.66 15.13 12.57
CA ASN A 365 12.89 15.49 11.85
C ASN A 365 12.71 16.71 10.95
N VAL A 366 11.51 16.93 10.40
CA VAL A 366 11.22 18.13 9.61
C VAL A 366 10.89 19.33 10.51
N THR A 367 10.15 19.15 11.61
CA THR A 367 9.68 20.26 12.45
C THR A 367 10.66 20.72 13.53
N GLU A 368 11.51 19.85 14.07
CA GLU A 368 12.47 20.21 15.13
C GLU A 368 13.82 20.73 14.58
N THR A 369 13.88 21.06 13.29
CA THR A 369 15.03 21.76 12.69
C THR A 369 15.10 23.18 13.24
N GLN A 370 15.89 23.44 14.30
CA GLN A 370 16.23 24.76 14.86
C GLN A 370 15.09 25.70 15.31
N PHE A 371 13.81 25.39 15.08
CA PHE A 371 12.70 26.28 15.40
C PHE A 371 11.94 25.81 16.65
N LYS A 372 11.98 26.63 17.71
CA LYS A 372 11.16 26.50 18.92
C LYS A 372 9.69 26.86 18.64
N SER A 373 9.06 26.29 17.61
CA SER A 373 7.63 26.53 17.37
C SER A 373 6.81 25.46 18.09
N ASN A 374 6.05 25.88 19.10
CA ASN A 374 4.92 25.12 19.68
C ASN A 374 3.72 25.03 18.72
N GLU A 375 3.91 25.31 17.43
CA GLU A 375 2.85 25.30 16.41
C GLU A 375 2.93 24.05 15.53
N PRO A 376 1.78 23.46 15.15
CA PRO A 376 1.75 22.33 14.23
C PRO A 376 2.24 22.78 12.85
N GLY A 377 3.47 22.37 12.51
CA GLY A 377 4.16 22.40 11.21
C GLY A 377 3.61 23.34 10.14
N GLY A 378 4.42 24.35 9.77
CA GLY A 378 4.13 25.26 8.68
C GLY A 378 3.77 24.55 7.36
N ASN A 379 3.15 25.30 6.44
CA ASN A 379 2.54 24.78 5.21
C ASN A 379 3.46 23.89 4.35
N ASN A 380 4.77 24.18 4.35
CA ASN A 380 5.78 23.37 3.65
C ASN A 380 5.93 21.96 4.26
N VAL A 381 5.81 21.83 5.59
CA VAL A 381 5.89 20.54 6.28
C VAL A 381 4.73 19.63 5.87
N LYS A 382 3.50 20.17 5.86
CA LYS A 382 2.30 19.43 5.40
C LYS A 382 2.47 18.93 3.97
N THR A 383 3.02 19.78 3.10
CA THR A 383 3.31 19.44 1.70
C THR A 383 4.38 18.35 1.59
N VAL A 384 5.40 18.36 2.47
CA VAL A 384 6.41 17.29 2.52
C VAL A 384 5.80 15.95 2.99
N MET A 385 4.83 15.97 3.91
CA MET A 385 4.11 14.75 4.31
C MET A 385 3.34 14.15 3.14
N THR A 386 2.60 14.97 2.38
CA THR A 386 1.88 14.49 1.18
C THR A 386 2.83 14.05 0.08
N LEU A 387 3.95 14.75 -0.10
CA LEU A 387 4.98 14.38 -1.07
C LEU A 387 5.60 13.03 -0.72
N THR A 388 5.82 12.75 0.57
CA THR A 388 6.32 11.45 1.03
C THR A 388 5.35 10.33 0.68
N GLY A 389 4.06 10.53 0.95
CA GLY A 389 3.01 9.59 0.54
C GLY A 389 3.01 9.36 -0.97
N CYS A 390 3.09 10.45 -1.75
CA CYS A 390 3.12 10.42 -3.21
C CYS A 390 4.33 9.67 -3.77
N LEU A 391 5.53 9.90 -3.22
CA LEU A 391 6.74 9.18 -3.62
C LEU A 391 6.67 7.70 -3.23
N GLY A 392 6.10 7.38 -2.06
CA GLY A 392 5.95 6.00 -1.62
C GLY A 392 5.00 5.21 -2.51
N ILE A 393 3.80 5.74 -2.77
CA ILE A 393 2.83 5.10 -3.68
C ILE A 393 3.35 5.09 -5.11
N GLY A 394 4.03 6.16 -5.56
CA GLY A 394 4.67 6.19 -6.88
C GLY A 394 5.72 5.11 -7.04
N SER A 395 6.55 4.90 -6.01
CA SER A 395 7.54 3.81 -5.95
C SER A 395 6.86 2.44 -5.97
N LEU A 396 5.80 2.24 -5.16
CA LEU A 396 4.99 1.00 -5.18
C LEU A 396 4.47 0.68 -6.56
N VAL A 397 3.80 1.63 -7.20
CA VAL A 397 3.25 1.47 -8.55
C VAL A 397 4.36 1.13 -9.55
N PHE A 398 5.44 1.92 -9.56
CA PHE A 398 6.56 1.73 -10.47
C PHE A 398 7.17 0.32 -10.36
N PHE A 399 7.57 -0.08 -9.16
CA PHE A 399 8.20 -1.38 -8.94
C PHE A 399 7.25 -2.55 -9.18
N LYS A 400 5.97 -2.39 -8.87
CA LYS A 400 4.95 -3.41 -9.12
C LYS A 400 4.73 -3.67 -10.61
N PHE A 401 4.61 -2.62 -11.44
CA PHE A 401 4.50 -2.79 -12.90
C PHE A 401 5.75 -3.48 -13.48
N ILE A 402 6.94 -3.12 -13.00
CA ILE A 402 8.19 -3.79 -13.39
C ILE A 402 8.19 -5.25 -12.97
N ALA A 403 7.77 -5.56 -11.75
CA ALA A 403 7.73 -6.92 -11.23
C ALA A 403 6.78 -7.83 -12.02
N GLU A 404 5.58 -7.36 -12.33
CA GLU A 404 4.62 -8.10 -13.17
C GLU A 404 5.15 -8.29 -14.60
N GLY A 405 5.81 -7.27 -15.17
CA GLY A 405 6.47 -7.37 -16.47
C GLY A 405 7.60 -8.41 -16.48
N TYR A 406 8.42 -8.44 -15.41
CA TYR A 406 9.47 -9.43 -15.21
C TYR A 406 8.89 -10.83 -15.12
N ILE A 407 7.90 -11.05 -14.26
CA ILE A 407 7.26 -12.35 -14.02
C ILE A 407 6.66 -12.92 -15.30
N LYS A 408 5.96 -12.09 -16.08
CA LYS A 408 5.39 -12.53 -17.35
C LYS A 408 6.49 -12.97 -18.33
N SER A 409 7.54 -12.17 -18.46
CA SER A 409 8.68 -12.47 -19.34
C SER A 409 9.42 -13.73 -18.90
N PHE A 410 9.62 -13.90 -17.59
CA PHE A 410 10.27 -15.06 -17.00
C PHE A 410 9.47 -16.34 -17.28
N ARG A 411 8.15 -16.34 -17.04
CA ARG A 411 7.28 -17.49 -17.33
C ARG A 411 7.29 -17.87 -18.81
N SER A 412 7.24 -16.88 -19.71
CA SER A 412 7.33 -17.13 -21.15
C SER A 412 8.67 -17.75 -21.53
N ALA A 413 9.77 -17.29 -20.93
CA ALA A 413 11.09 -17.87 -21.15
C ALA A 413 11.20 -19.31 -20.62
N THR A 414 10.65 -19.60 -19.43
CA THR A 414 10.60 -20.96 -18.89
C THR A 414 9.80 -21.89 -19.80
N ALA A 415 8.62 -21.47 -20.25
CA ALA A 415 7.81 -22.29 -21.16
C ALA A 415 8.52 -22.54 -22.51
N ALA A 416 9.22 -21.54 -23.04
CA ALA A 416 10.02 -21.69 -24.25
C ALA A 416 11.20 -22.66 -24.04
N PHE A 417 11.88 -22.56 -22.90
CA PHE A 417 12.97 -23.47 -22.54
C PHE A 417 12.47 -24.92 -22.38
N ASP A 418 11.35 -25.12 -21.70
CA ASP A 418 10.71 -26.43 -21.56
C ASP A 418 10.27 -27.02 -22.92
N SER A 419 10.00 -26.17 -23.91
CA SER A 419 9.72 -26.58 -25.30
C SER A 419 10.97 -26.86 -26.15
N GLY A 420 12.17 -26.74 -25.57
CA GLY A 420 13.46 -27.05 -26.22
C GLY A 420 14.21 -25.86 -26.82
N LEU A 421 13.75 -24.63 -26.58
CA LEU A 421 14.49 -23.42 -27.00
C LEU A 421 15.62 -23.09 -26.01
N PRO A 422 16.73 -22.47 -26.46
CA PRO A 422 17.83 -22.08 -25.56
C PRO A 422 17.38 -21.02 -24.55
N TRP A 423 18.05 -20.99 -23.40
CA TRP A 423 17.72 -20.00 -22.38
C TRP A 423 18.06 -18.59 -22.88
N PRO A 424 17.20 -17.56 -22.73
CA PRO A 424 17.39 -16.27 -23.41
C PRO A 424 18.69 -15.53 -23.07
N THR A 425 19.27 -15.80 -21.91
CA THR A 425 20.54 -15.21 -21.46
C THR A 425 21.69 -16.21 -21.45
N GLU A 426 21.57 -17.31 -22.19
CA GLU A 426 22.65 -18.26 -22.38
C GLU A 426 23.84 -17.59 -23.08
N GLY A 427 25.05 -17.79 -22.55
CA GLY A 427 26.27 -17.13 -23.05
C GLY A 427 26.42 -15.64 -22.69
N TYR A 428 25.48 -15.05 -21.95
CA TYR A 428 25.61 -13.66 -21.48
C TYR A 428 26.47 -13.60 -20.22
N SER A 429 27.23 -12.51 -20.05
CA SER A 429 27.84 -12.19 -18.75
C SER A 429 26.76 -11.80 -17.73
N ASP A 430 27.03 -11.95 -16.43
CA ASP A 430 26.06 -11.68 -15.36
C ASP A 430 25.41 -10.28 -15.48
N LEU A 431 26.21 -9.26 -15.81
CA LEU A 431 25.70 -7.89 -15.99
C LEU A 431 24.79 -7.76 -17.22
N ARG A 432 25.14 -8.41 -18.34
CA ARG A 432 24.31 -8.41 -19.56
C ARG A 432 23.03 -9.19 -19.36
N ALA A 433 23.09 -10.31 -18.65
CA ALA A 433 21.91 -11.08 -18.28
C ALA A 433 20.98 -10.25 -17.38
N PHE A 434 21.52 -9.59 -16.35
CA PHE A 434 20.74 -8.69 -15.50
C PHE A 434 20.08 -7.56 -16.30
N ALA A 435 20.84 -6.87 -17.16
CA ALA A 435 20.32 -5.79 -18.01
C ALA A 435 19.23 -6.27 -18.97
N TYR A 436 19.37 -7.48 -19.53
CA TYR A 436 18.33 -8.11 -20.37
C TYR A 436 17.02 -8.29 -19.60
N TRP A 437 17.08 -8.87 -18.39
CA TRP A 437 15.88 -9.10 -17.58
C TRP A 437 15.23 -7.81 -17.09
N VAL A 438 16.02 -6.79 -16.73
CA VAL A 438 15.51 -5.45 -16.42
C VAL A 438 14.83 -4.83 -17.65
N GLY A 439 15.40 -4.98 -18.85
CA GLY A 439 14.80 -4.52 -20.10
C GLY A 439 13.46 -5.19 -20.39
N CYS A 440 13.38 -6.52 -20.23
CA CYS A 440 12.14 -7.28 -20.36
C CYS A 440 11.10 -6.84 -19.32
N ALA A 441 11.51 -6.61 -18.09
CA ALA A 441 10.65 -6.14 -17.01
C ALA A 441 10.05 -4.77 -17.32
N LEU A 442 10.87 -3.82 -17.79
CA LEU A 442 10.42 -2.48 -18.19
C LEU A 442 9.47 -2.53 -19.39
N LYS A 443 9.80 -3.31 -20.43
CA LYS A 443 8.95 -3.46 -21.62
C LYS A 443 7.61 -4.10 -21.26
N GLY A 444 7.62 -5.18 -20.48
CA GLY A 444 6.43 -5.86 -20.00
C GLY A 444 5.57 -4.96 -19.11
N GLY A 445 6.20 -4.21 -18.20
CA GLY A 445 5.54 -3.24 -17.33
C GLY A 445 4.88 -2.10 -18.10
N ALA A 446 5.54 -1.56 -19.12
CA ALA A 446 4.96 -0.53 -19.99
C ALA A 446 3.76 -1.04 -20.81
N VAL A 447 3.83 -2.27 -21.32
CA VAL A 447 2.69 -2.92 -21.99
C VAL A 447 1.53 -3.12 -21.02
N LEU A 448 1.80 -3.59 -19.80
CA LEU A 448 0.78 -3.74 -18.77
C LEU A 448 0.16 -2.39 -18.37
N PHE A 449 0.97 -1.35 -18.22
CA PHE A 449 0.51 0.01 -17.93
C PHE A 449 -0.45 0.54 -19.00
N ARG A 450 -0.20 0.26 -20.27
CA ARG A 450 -1.16 0.58 -21.34
C ARG A 450 -2.42 -0.27 -21.24
N ASN A 451 -2.26 -1.57 -20.98
CA ASN A 451 -3.36 -2.53 -21.01
C ASN A 451 -4.36 -2.41 -19.86
N VAL A 452 -3.97 -1.82 -18.72
CA VAL A 452 -4.92 -1.55 -17.62
C VAL A 452 -5.97 -0.50 -18.00
N TRP A 453 -5.74 0.35 -18.99
CA TRP A 453 -6.74 1.31 -19.49
C TRP A 453 -7.71 0.68 -20.49
N THR A 454 -8.21 -0.54 -20.20
CA THR A 454 -9.08 -1.27 -21.13
C THR A 454 -10.55 -0.96 -20.90
N THR A 455 -11.29 -0.81 -21.99
CA THR A 455 -12.77 -0.73 -22.01
C THR A 455 -13.41 -2.10 -22.26
N ASP A 456 -12.61 -3.09 -22.66
CA ASP A 456 -13.03 -4.47 -22.84
C ASP A 456 -12.12 -5.36 -21.98
N ILE A 457 -12.58 -5.64 -20.76
CA ILE A 457 -11.86 -6.48 -19.82
C ILE A 457 -11.93 -7.96 -20.21
N ARG A 458 -12.98 -8.37 -20.94
CA ARG A 458 -13.22 -9.75 -21.35
C ARG A 458 -12.15 -10.23 -22.30
N THR A 459 -11.92 -9.50 -23.39
CA THR A 459 -10.90 -9.85 -24.39
C THR A 459 -9.51 -9.90 -23.77
N ARG A 460 -9.27 -9.14 -22.69
CA ARG A 460 -7.97 -9.09 -21.99
C ARG A 460 -7.73 -10.23 -21.02
N ILE A 461 -8.77 -10.77 -20.43
CA ILE A 461 -8.66 -11.89 -19.50
C ILE A 461 -8.52 -13.21 -20.26
N LEU A 462 -9.15 -13.30 -21.44
CA LEU A 462 -9.11 -14.49 -22.31
C LEU A 462 -7.86 -14.57 -23.21
N SER A 463 -7.03 -13.51 -23.24
CA SER A 463 -5.78 -13.41 -24.04
C SER A 463 -4.53 -13.66 -23.21
#